data_AF-A0A497AMS2-F1
#
_entry.id   AF-A0A497AMS2-F1
#
_cell.length_a   1.000
_cell.length_b   1.000
_cell.length_c   1.000
_cell.angle_alpha   90.00
_cell.angle_beta   90.00
_cell.angle_gamma   90.00
#
_symmetry.space_group_name_H-M   'P 1'
#
loop_
_entity.id
_entity.type
_entity.pdbx_description
1 polymer ?
#
loop_
_entity_poly.entity_id
_entity_poly.type
_entity_poly.pdbx_seq_one_letter_code
_entity_poly.pdbx_strand_id
1 'polypeptide(L)'
;MTLLGITLGAVFIQSMALAAEVVAEEARAMSLGFFDSVIDLSFIAMPLIVGFIARFGENLPFLVCAFFLAGAGTLFHMVRHTH
;
A
#
# COMPACT_ATOMS: atom_id res chain seq x y z
N MET A 1 -12.75 8.15 10.22
CA MET A 1 -12.22 6.79 10.49
C MET A 1 -12.94 5.70 9.69
N THR A 2 -14.26 5.78 9.50
CA THR A 2 -15.02 4.81 8.67
C THR A 2 -14.49 4.65 7.24
N LEU A 3 -14.21 5.76 6.55
CA LEU A 3 -13.70 5.73 5.17
C LEU A 3 -12.32 5.05 5.06
N LEU A 4 -11.46 5.27 6.07
CA LEU A 4 -10.13 4.67 6.14
C LEU A 4 -10.25 3.14 6.28
N GLY A 5 -11.12 2.67 7.18
CA GLY A 5 -11.34 1.23 7.38
C GLY A 5 -11.89 0.52 6.14
N ILE A 6 -12.84 1.14 5.44
CA ILE A 6 -13.37 0.60 4.17
C ILE A 6 -12.27 0.54 3.11
N THR A 7 -11.52 1.61 2.95
CA THR A 7 -10.45 1.70 1.94
C THR A 7 -9.35 0.67 2.23
N LEU A 8 -8.94 0.52 3.48
CA LEU A 8 -7.89 -0.42 3.86
C LEU A 8 -8.33 -1.87 3.57
N GLY A 9 -9.53 -2.27 4.00
CA GLY A 9 -10.04 -3.62 3.76
C GLY A 9 -10.20 -3.93 2.28
N ALA A 10 -10.67 -2.96 1.49
CA ALA A 10 -10.82 -3.10 0.04
C ALA A 10 -9.46 -3.18 -0.67
N VAL A 11 -8.49 -2.33 -0.35
CA VAL A 11 -7.21 -2.31 -1.06
C VAL A 11 -6.33 -3.50 -0.64
N PHE A 12 -6.26 -3.78 0.66
CA PHE A 12 -5.36 -4.79 1.19
C PHE A 12 -5.67 -6.19 0.65
N ILE A 13 -6.90 -6.67 0.84
CA ILE A 13 -7.31 -8.02 0.43
C ILE A 13 -7.30 -8.15 -1.10
N GLN A 14 -7.79 -7.13 -1.82
CA GLN A 14 -7.91 -7.19 -3.28
C GLN A 14 -6.55 -7.09 -3.96
N SER A 15 -5.57 -6.39 -3.37
CA SER A 15 -4.21 -6.32 -3.92
C SER A 15 -3.50 -7.68 -3.89
N MET A 16 -3.66 -8.45 -2.81
CA MET A 16 -3.16 -9.83 -2.70
C MET A 16 -3.83 -10.76 -3.72
N ALA A 17 -5.16 -10.66 -3.87
CA ALA A 17 -5.90 -11.45 -4.85
C ALA A 17 -5.43 -11.16 -6.28
N LEU A 18 -5.30 -9.88 -6.64
CA LEU A 18 -4.79 -9.46 -7.94
C LEU A 18 -3.35 -9.93 -8.18
N ALA A 19 -2.48 -9.81 -7.18
CA ALA A 19 -1.11 -10.32 -7.26
C ALA A 19 -1.08 -11.84 -7.51
N ALA A 20 -1.97 -12.60 -6.88
CA ALA A 20 -2.05 -14.03 -7.08
C ALA A 20 -2.51 -14.42 -8.50
N GLU A 21 -3.33 -13.60 -9.16
CA GLU A 21 -3.80 -13.84 -10.53
C GLU A 21 -2.72 -13.58 -11.60
N VAL A 22 -1.81 -12.64 -11.37
CA VAL A 22 -0.82 -12.22 -12.39
C VAL A 22 0.53 -12.94 -12.28
N VAL A 23 0.80 -13.62 -11.16
CA VAL A 23 2.06 -14.34 -10.95
C VAL A 23 1.97 -15.77 -11.49
N ALA A 24 3.01 -16.20 -12.21
CA ALA A 24 3.15 -17.58 -12.68
C ALA A 24 3.14 -18.60 -11.54
N GLU A 25 2.56 -19.77 -11.77
CA GLU A 25 2.29 -20.75 -10.72
C GLU A 25 3.57 -21.21 -9.99
N GLU A 26 4.68 -21.33 -10.74
CA GLU A 26 5.98 -21.76 -10.20
C GLU A 26 6.62 -20.72 -9.26
N ALA A 27 6.32 -19.44 -9.46
CA ALA A 27 6.86 -18.33 -8.67
C ALA A 27 5.88 -17.81 -7.61
N ARG A 28 4.63 -18.29 -7.61
CA ARG A 28 3.52 -17.75 -6.82
C ARG A 28 3.84 -17.64 -5.33
N ALA A 29 4.37 -18.70 -4.72
CA ALA A 29 4.69 -18.70 -3.30
C ALA A 29 5.75 -17.65 -2.94
N MET A 30 6.78 -17.50 -3.78
CA MET A 30 7.85 -16.52 -3.54
C MET A 30 7.36 -15.09 -3.74
N SER A 31 6.63 -14.81 -4.83
CA SER A 31 6.15 -13.45 -5.12
C SER A 31 5.10 -12.98 -4.13
N LEU A 32 4.18 -13.86 -3.70
CA LEU A 32 3.20 -13.52 -2.67
C LEU A 32 3.87 -13.35 -1.31
N GLY A 33 4.84 -14.21 -0.95
CA GLY A 33 5.61 -14.03 0.28
C GLY A 33 6.43 -12.72 0.29
N PHE A 34 6.96 -12.32 -0.87
CA PHE A 34 7.62 -11.03 -1.01
C PHE A 34 6.62 -9.88 -0.83
N PHE A 35 5.45 -9.95 -1.47
CA PHE A 35 4.41 -8.93 -1.34
C PHE A 35 3.94 -8.78 0.13
N ASP A 36 3.74 -9.89 0.83
CA ASP A 36 3.40 -9.91 2.25
C ASP A 36 4.51 -9.30 3.12
N SER A 37 5.78 -9.60 2.82
CA SER A 37 6.91 -9.02 3.55
C SER A 37 7.00 -7.48 3.42
N VAL A 38 6.60 -6.93 2.26
CA VAL A 38 6.56 -5.48 2.04
C VAL A 38 5.47 -4.84 2.91
N ILE A 39 4.31 -5.49 3.00
CA ILE A 39 3.22 -5.10 3.89
C ILE A 39 3.69 -5.11 5.35
N ASP A 40 4.30 -6.20 5.80
CA ASP A 40 4.74 -6.34 7.19
C ASP A 40 5.79 -5.30 7.56
N LEU A 41 6.75 -5.06 6.65
CA LEU A 41 7.74 -4.00 6.82
C LEU A 41 7.07 -2.62 6.95
N SER A 42 5.98 -2.36 6.22
CA SER A 42 5.26 -1.09 6.29
C SER A 42 4.66 -0.85 7.68
N PHE A 43 4.17 -1.89 8.37
CA PHE A 43 3.63 -1.76 9.73
C PHE A 43 4.69 -1.37 10.76
N ILE A 44 5.96 -1.76 10.53
CA ILE A 44 7.08 -1.41 11.41
C ILE A 44 7.63 -0.02 11.06
N ALA A 45 7.82 0.26 9.77
CA ALA A 45 8.47 1.49 9.31
C ALA A 45 7.56 2.72 9.41
N MET A 46 6.26 2.57 9.11
CA MET A 46 5.37 3.72 8.97
C MET A 46 5.13 4.50 10.27
N PRO A 47 4.98 3.87 11.46
CA PRO A 47 4.91 4.61 12.73
C PRO A 47 6.14 5.49 12.99
N LEU A 48 7.33 5.03 12.62
CA LEU A 48 8.57 5.81 12.78
C LEU A 48 8.60 7.02 11.85
N ILE A 49 8.22 6.81 10.58
CA ILE A 49 8.16 7.86 9.56
C ILE A 49 7.11 8.91 9.94
N VAL A 50 5.89 8.48 10.25
CA VAL A 50 4.78 9.36 10.68
C VAL A 50 5.14 10.10 11.96
N GLY A 51 5.73 9.42 12.94
CA GLY A 51 6.15 10.03 14.20
C GLY A 51 7.25 11.08 14.02
N PHE A 52 8.17 10.87 13.08
CA PHE A 52 9.16 11.88 12.71
C PHE A 52 8.52 13.09 12.02
N ILE A 53 7.62 12.86 11.04
CA ILE A 53 6.94 13.93 10.29
C ILE A 53 6.05 14.77 11.20
N ALA A 54 5.37 14.15 12.18
CA ALA A 54 4.50 14.82 13.12
C ALA A 54 5.23 15.92 13.93
N ARG A 55 6.56 15.82 14.10
CA ARG A 55 7.37 16.85 14.77
C ARG A 55 7.38 18.19 14.03
N PHE A 56 7.11 18.19 12.72
CA PHE A 56 7.05 19.39 11.89
C PHE A 56 5.63 19.96 11.79
N GLY A 57 4.62 19.25 12.30
CA GLY A 57 3.22 19.67 12.31
C GLY A 57 2.27 18.48 12.38
N GLU A 58 1.26 18.57 13.23
CA GLU A 58 0.32 17.48 13.50
C GLU A 58 -0.48 17.04 12.26
N ASN A 59 -0.72 17.95 11.31
CA ASN A 59 -1.46 17.68 10.09
C ASN A 59 -0.61 17.09 8.95
N LEU A 60 0.72 17.25 9.03
CA LEU A 60 1.62 16.86 7.92
C LEU A 60 1.61 15.36 7.62
N PRO A 61 1.60 14.44 8.60
CA PRO A 61 1.58 13.02 8.28
C PRO A 61 0.35 12.62 7.47
N PHE A 62 -0.81 13.19 7.78
CA PHE A 62 -2.05 12.91 7.05
C PHE A 62 -1.97 13.40 5.59
N LEU A 63 -1.41 14.59 5.37
CA LEU A 63 -1.20 15.14 4.03
C LEU A 63 -0.20 14.31 3.22
N VAL A 64 0.91 13.89 3.84
CA VAL A 64 1.91 13.04 3.21
C VAL A 64 1.32 11.67 2.83
N CYS A 65 0.58 11.04 3.73
CA CYS A 65 -0.10 9.78 3.45
C CYS A 65 -1.15 9.92 2.33
N ALA A 66 -1.92 11.02 2.31
CA ALA A 66 -2.88 11.30 1.25
C ALA A 66 -2.18 11.49 -0.11
N PHE A 67 -1.03 12.16 -0.13
CA PHE A 67 -0.22 12.33 -1.33
C PHE A 67 0.32 10.99 -1.85
N PHE A 68 0.85 10.13 -0.96
CA PHE A 68 1.29 8.80 -1.35
C PHE A 68 0.15 7.93 -1.87
N LEU A 69 -1.03 7.99 -1.24
CA LEU A 69 -2.20 7.26 -1.71
C LEU A 69 -2.64 7.71 -3.12
N ALA A 70 -2.68 9.03 -3.35
CA ALA A 70 -2.99 9.57 -4.66
C ALA A 70 -1.95 9.15 -5.71
N GLY A 71 -0.65 9.22 -5.38
CA GLY A 71 0.43 8.79 -6.26
C GLY A 71 0.41 7.28 -6.57
N ALA A 72 0.11 6.44 -5.59
CA ALA A 72 -0.05 5.01 -5.81
C ALA A 72 -1.27 4.71 -6.70
N GLY A 73 -2.38 5.41 -6.49
CA GLY A 73 -3.58 5.29 -7.32
C GLY A 73 -3.34 5.71 -8.78
N THR A 74 -2.62 6.81 -9.01
CA THR A 74 -2.27 7.24 -10.38
C THR A 74 -1.31 6.27 -11.05
N LEU A 75 -0.29 5.78 -10.34
CA LEU A 75 0.64 4.77 -10.85
C LEU A 75 -0.10 3.49 -11.25
N PHE A 76 -0.98 3.00 -10.38
CA PHE A 76 -1.79 1.81 -10.67
C PHE A 76 -2.67 2.01 -11.91
N HIS A 77 -3.31 3.18 -12.02
CA HIS A 77 -4.12 3.52 -13.19
C HIS A 77 -3.31 3.56 -14.49
N MET A 78 -2.10 4.15 -14.46
CA MET A 78 -1.19 4.20 -15.60
C MET A 78 -0.75 2.79 -16.03
N VAL A 79 -0.33 1.95 -15.09
CA VAL A 79 0.09 0.57 -15.37
C VAL A 79 -1.05 -0.24 -15.97
N ARG A 80 -2.28 -0.10 -15.44
CA ARG A 80 -3.46 -0.81 -15.94
C ARG A 80 -3.86 -0.42 -17.37
N HIS A 81 -3.60 0.81 -17.81
CA HIS A 81 -3.90 1.23 -19.19
C HIS A 81 -2.86 0.78 -20.23
N THR A 82 -1.72 0.28 -19.78
CA THR A 82 -0.62 -0.14 -20.66
C THR A 82 -0.65 -1.65 -20.95
N HIS A 83 -1.51 -2.40 -20.25
CA HIS A 83 -1.78 -3.83 -20.43
C HIS A 83 -3.21 -4.06 -20.90
#